data_AF-A0AAD4CCR2-F1
#
_entry.id   AF-A0AAD4CCR2-F1
#
_cell.length_a   1.000
_cell.length_b   1.000
_cell.length_c   1.000
_cell.angle_alpha   90.00
_cell.angle_beta   90.00
_cell.angle_gamma   90.00
#
_symmetry.space_group_name_H-M   'P 1'
#
loop_
_entity.id
_entity.type
_entity.pdbx_description
1 polymer ?
#
loop_
_entity_poly.entity_id
_entity_poly.type
_entity_poly.pdbx_seq_one_letter_code
_entity_poly.pdbx_strand_id
1 'polypeptide(L)'
;MGQINNIAPSVAQEMDKVLQNGLRALNGEITIPGNEAWTDAVEYCCIVKNSPEDSSRRADQKWKRSHSIICNQLLKEFGPEIILKAEEGMSALIKNRYKDNALSIAHVDKEKNIRGYATENILGPTFRLPDDDGNMLVALCYELTILCCAVVQSAWLTPVEALKSSLLGHAAICDDFHKFTAPYEKHRHYMVALAIGAAYQLREKGPNILVDGTALQAVGQNPDRSLQAALAWRAVGGGTTGYNGYYWGEVRLDLEKSLVCPKVMMAMHDLLDWRCDAAAKNHENGVFAACGLGCQDPFHEYLEAMLDLAASHPLSGAYAMAGTVFLHFTSSRYGAYEYRGPNYEKCENCANSLKKITIGAKLLWDPQTPPNSFDGGKRYRAVAQSMLESSENISPAQYGISWLQYLIETGNIFVFDVLRSADPVHLAAGFP
;
A
#
# COMPACT_ATOMS: atom_id res chain seq x y z
N MET A 1 41.68 20.48 13.14
CA MET A 1 40.85 20.41 14.38
C MET A 1 39.63 21.27 14.17
N GLY A 2 38.46 20.67 14.31
CA GLY A 2 37.16 21.27 14.02
C GLY A 2 36.12 20.15 13.92
N GLN A 3 35.89 19.48 15.05
CA GLN A 3 34.83 18.50 15.22
C GLN A 3 33.46 19.15 14.97
N ILE A 4 32.65 18.54 14.12
CA ILE A 4 31.21 18.43 14.34
C ILE A 4 30.84 16.99 14.00
N ASN A 5 31.14 16.07 14.91
CA ASN A 5 30.42 14.80 14.98
C ASN A 5 29.04 15.12 15.56
N ASN A 6 28.12 15.59 14.72
CA ASN A 6 26.70 15.47 15.02
C ASN A 6 26.40 13.98 14.88
N ILE A 7 26.51 13.24 15.98
CA ILE A 7 25.95 11.90 16.09
C ILE A 7 24.44 12.10 15.93
N ALA A 8 23.92 11.81 14.74
CA ALA A 8 22.49 11.75 14.53
C ALA A 8 21.90 10.82 15.61
N PRO A 9 20.80 11.21 16.30
CA PRO A 9 20.15 10.30 17.24
C PRO A 9 19.87 8.99 16.52
N SER A 10 20.12 7.86 17.18
CA SER A 10 19.82 6.57 16.57
C SER A 10 18.34 6.51 16.24
N VAL A 11 17.96 5.83 15.15
CA VAL A 11 16.56 5.66 14.72
C VAL A 11 15.66 5.23 15.89
N ALA A 12 16.20 4.38 16.78
CA ALA A 12 15.55 3.97 18.01
C ALA A 12 15.17 5.12 18.94
N GLN A 13 16.06 6.10 19.17
CA GLN A 13 15.78 7.27 20.01
C GLN A 13 14.70 8.17 19.40
N GLU A 14 14.69 8.29 18.06
CA GLU A 14 13.67 9.08 17.37
C GLU A 14 12.30 8.41 17.45
N MET A 15 12.22 7.09 17.33
CA MET A 15 10.96 6.35 17.45
C MET A 15 10.42 6.34 18.89
N ASP A 16 11.29 6.26 19.90
CA ASP A 16 10.84 6.43 21.29
C ASP A 16 10.21 7.82 21.50
N LYS A 17 10.82 8.89 20.99
CA LYS A 17 10.22 10.22 21.02
C LYS A 17 8.88 10.29 20.28
N VAL A 18 8.76 9.63 19.12
CA VAL A 18 7.49 9.54 18.37
C VAL A 18 6.43 8.89 19.26
N LEU A 19 6.73 7.75 19.85
CA LEU A 19 5.82 7.04 20.75
C LEU A 19 5.41 7.90 21.95
N GLN A 20 6.36 8.50 22.65
CA GLN A 20 6.08 9.33 23.83
C GLN A 20 5.18 10.50 23.48
N ASN A 21 5.45 11.19 22.36
CA ASN A 21 4.58 12.26 21.89
C ASN A 21 3.17 11.74 21.58
N GLY A 22 3.07 10.56 20.95
CA GLY A 22 1.81 9.94 20.62
C GLY A 22 0.95 9.57 21.82
N LEU A 23 1.55 8.92 22.82
CA LEU A 23 0.87 8.58 24.07
C LEU A 23 0.37 9.84 24.79
N ARG A 24 1.21 10.88 24.87
CA ARG A 24 0.82 12.16 25.45
C ARG A 24 -0.27 12.86 24.65
N ALA A 25 -0.27 12.76 23.32
CA ALA A 25 -1.32 13.32 22.46
C ALA A 25 -2.68 12.66 22.75
N LEU A 26 -2.70 11.34 22.82
CA LEU A 26 -3.93 10.56 23.10
C LEU A 26 -4.47 10.82 24.52
N ASN A 27 -3.62 11.18 25.46
CA ASN A 27 -4.00 11.53 26.83
C ASN A 27 -4.32 13.02 27.03
N GLY A 28 -4.14 13.87 26.01
CA GLY A 28 -4.32 15.32 26.14
C GLY A 28 -3.22 16.02 26.95
N GLU A 29 -2.04 15.40 27.09
CA GLU A 29 -0.89 15.87 27.87
C GLU A 29 0.11 16.73 27.06
N ILE A 30 -0.16 16.93 25.77
CA ILE A 30 0.58 17.89 24.93
C ILE A 30 -0.37 18.94 24.36
N THR A 31 0.17 20.14 24.19
CA THR A 31 -0.48 21.18 23.40
C THR A 31 -0.41 20.79 21.93
N ILE A 32 -1.54 20.35 21.38
CA ILE A 32 -1.74 20.23 19.93
C ILE A 32 -2.20 21.60 19.38
N PRO A 33 -1.87 21.93 18.13
CA PRO A 33 -2.48 23.08 17.45
C PRO A 33 -4.00 22.94 17.47
N GLY A 34 -4.72 23.97 17.91
CA GLY A 34 -6.19 23.96 18.06
C GLY A 34 -6.95 24.08 16.74
N ASN A 35 -6.49 23.42 15.67
CA ASN A 35 -7.18 23.39 14.38
C ASN A 35 -8.00 22.11 14.20
N GLU A 36 -8.93 22.13 13.25
CA GLU A 36 -9.85 21.01 12.99
C GLU A 36 -9.11 19.73 12.60
N ALA A 37 -8.08 19.83 11.74
CA ALA A 37 -7.29 18.67 11.31
C ALA A 37 -6.65 17.90 12.47
N TRP A 38 -6.17 18.61 13.50
CA TRP A 38 -5.62 17.99 14.72
C TRP A 38 -6.70 17.34 15.59
N THR A 39 -7.86 17.98 15.68
CA THR A 39 -8.99 17.44 16.43
C THR A 39 -9.50 16.14 15.79
N ASP A 40 -9.68 16.15 14.47
CA ASP A 40 -10.12 14.98 13.70
C ASP A 40 -9.09 13.84 13.75
N ALA A 41 -7.78 14.15 13.70
CA ALA A 41 -6.72 13.17 13.84
C ALA A 41 -6.75 12.44 15.20
N VAL A 42 -6.92 13.19 16.30
CA VAL A 42 -7.03 12.61 17.64
C VAL A 42 -8.34 11.83 17.81
N GLU A 43 -9.47 12.35 17.31
CA GLU A 43 -10.77 11.64 17.36
C GLU A 43 -10.68 10.31 16.58
N TYR A 44 -10.09 10.33 15.37
CA TYR A 44 -9.88 9.12 14.57
C TYR A 44 -9.02 8.09 15.31
N CYS A 45 -7.85 8.50 15.81
CA CYS A 45 -6.99 7.60 16.57
C CYS A 45 -7.68 7.03 17.81
N CYS A 46 -8.45 7.82 18.54
CA CYS A 46 -9.22 7.33 19.69
C CYS A 46 -10.27 6.29 19.29
N ILE A 47 -10.92 6.45 18.12
CA ILE A 47 -11.86 5.47 17.60
C ILE A 47 -11.16 4.17 17.22
N VAL A 48 -10.10 4.24 16.41
CA VAL A 48 -9.32 3.04 16.02
C VAL A 48 -8.77 2.32 17.24
N LYS A 49 -8.33 3.06 18.26
CA LYS A 49 -7.87 2.48 19.51
C LYS A 49 -8.95 1.61 20.18
N ASN A 50 -10.15 2.17 20.34
CA ASN A 50 -11.20 1.63 21.19
C ASN A 50 -12.19 0.70 20.47
N SER A 51 -12.52 0.99 19.21
CA SER A 51 -13.57 0.32 18.44
C SER A 51 -13.31 0.46 16.92
N PRO A 52 -12.26 -0.20 16.39
CA PRO A 52 -11.96 -0.14 14.96
C PRO A 52 -13.06 -0.84 14.14
N GLU A 53 -13.43 -0.23 13.02
CA GLU A 53 -14.53 -0.69 12.15
C GLU A 53 -14.45 0.02 10.79
N ASP A 54 -13.73 -0.54 9.81
CA ASP A 54 -13.78 0.02 8.46
C ASP A 54 -15.10 -0.26 7.73
N SER A 55 -15.92 0.78 7.59
CA SER A 55 -17.25 0.69 6.99
C SER A 55 -17.65 1.98 6.27
N SER A 56 -18.45 1.85 5.22
CA SER A 56 -18.99 2.99 4.46
C SER A 56 -19.81 3.93 5.35
N ARG A 57 -20.54 3.37 6.32
CA ARG A 57 -21.26 4.14 7.33
C ARG A 57 -20.34 5.11 8.06
N ARG A 58 -19.15 4.65 8.45
CA ARG A 58 -18.17 5.50 9.12
C ARG A 58 -17.68 6.56 8.14
N ALA A 59 -17.18 6.18 6.97
CA ALA A 59 -16.71 7.14 5.96
C ALA A 59 -17.73 8.26 5.67
N ASP A 60 -19.04 7.97 5.69
CA ASP A 60 -20.11 8.93 5.41
C ASP A 60 -20.58 9.80 6.60
N GLN A 61 -20.41 9.38 7.87
CA GLN A 61 -21.02 10.06 9.02
C GLN A 61 -20.30 11.33 9.49
N LYS A 62 -18.96 11.33 9.48
CA LYS A 62 -18.12 12.48 9.90
C LYS A 62 -16.80 12.61 9.13
N TRP A 63 -16.38 11.55 8.45
CA TRP A 63 -14.97 11.36 8.07
C TRP A 63 -14.62 11.79 6.63
N LYS A 64 -15.61 12.25 5.86
CA LYS A 64 -15.38 13.11 4.68
C LYS A 64 -14.69 14.45 5.01
N ARG A 65 -14.34 14.69 6.28
CA ARG A 65 -13.59 15.85 6.76
C ARG A 65 -12.09 15.83 6.45
N SER A 66 -11.55 14.80 5.78
CA SER A 66 -10.16 14.93 5.33
C SER A 66 -9.98 16.26 4.57
N HIS A 67 -9.16 17.13 5.15
CA HIS A 67 -8.79 18.40 4.53
C HIS A 67 -7.60 18.23 3.57
N SER A 68 -7.20 16.98 3.30
CA SER A 68 -6.13 16.68 2.37
C SER A 68 -6.52 17.09 0.96
N ILE A 69 -5.70 17.95 0.35
CA ILE A 69 -5.95 18.45 -1.02
C ILE A 69 -5.89 17.29 -2.03
N ILE A 70 -5.04 16.30 -1.78
CA ILE A 70 -4.91 15.11 -2.62
C ILE A 70 -6.18 14.25 -2.54
N CYS A 71 -6.64 13.91 -1.32
CA CYS A 71 -7.87 13.13 -1.14
C CYS A 71 -9.08 13.85 -1.78
N ASN A 72 -9.23 15.15 -1.52
CA ASN A 72 -10.32 15.94 -2.07
C ASN A 72 -10.28 16.08 -3.60
N GLN A 73 -9.09 16.07 -4.20
CA GLN A 73 -8.97 16.08 -5.66
C GLN A 73 -9.34 14.73 -6.26
N LEU A 74 -8.87 13.62 -5.68
CA LEU A 74 -9.20 12.27 -6.14
C LEU A 74 -10.71 11.96 -6.02
N LEU A 75 -11.36 12.42 -4.95
CA LEU A 75 -12.82 12.26 -4.77
C LEU A 75 -13.66 12.96 -5.86
N LYS A 76 -13.07 13.88 -6.63
CA LYS A 76 -13.75 14.52 -7.78
C LYS A 76 -13.59 13.73 -9.08
N GLU A 77 -12.76 12.69 -9.10
CA GLU A 77 -12.39 11.96 -10.32
C GLU A 77 -13.14 10.63 -10.47
N PHE A 78 -13.92 10.23 -9.46
CA PHE A 78 -14.77 9.04 -9.53
C PHE A 78 -16.10 9.26 -8.78
N GLY A 79 -16.99 8.28 -8.89
CA GLY A 79 -18.26 8.25 -8.20
C GLY A 79 -18.84 6.84 -8.15
N PRO A 80 -20.10 6.66 -7.74
CA PRO A 80 -20.68 5.33 -7.52
C PRO A 80 -20.70 4.45 -8.77
N GLU A 81 -20.75 5.04 -9.96
CA GLU A 81 -20.81 4.32 -11.23
C GLU A 81 -19.61 3.40 -11.47
N ILE A 82 -18.39 3.81 -11.09
CA ILE A 82 -17.21 2.95 -11.29
C ILE A 82 -17.18 1.79 -10.29
N ILE A 83 -17.71 1.99 -9.09
CA ILE A 83 -17.84 0.96 -8.05
C ILE A 83 -18.84 -0.10 -8.53
N LEU A 84 -20.00 0.34 -9.04
CA LEU A 84 -20.99 -0.56 -9.67
C LEU A 84 -20.37 -1.38 -10.81
N LYS A 85 -19.50 -0.77 -11.63
CA LYS A 85 -18.77 -1.52 -12.67
C LYS A 85 -17.84 -2.58 -12.09
N ALA A 86 -17.18 -2.31 -10.99
CA ALA A 86 -16.37 -3.32 -10.32
C ALA A 86 -17.22 -4.47 -9.78
N GLU A 87 -18.36 -4.18 -9.15
CA GLU A 87 -19.31 -5.21 -8.67
C GLU A 87 -19.86 -6.07 -9.80
N GLU A 88 -20.29 -5.44 -10.91
CA GLU A 88 -20.77 -6.12 -12.12
C GLU A 88 -19.68 -7.01 -12.73
N GLY A 89 -18.46 -6.47 -12.89
CA GLY A 89 -17.32 -7.16 -13.46
C GLY A 89 -16.91 -8.40 -12.64
N MET A 90 -16.80 -8.25 -11.32
CA MET A 90 -16.51 -9.36 -10.41
C MET A 90 -17.60 -10.44 -10.48
N SER A 91 -18.87 -10.03 -10.38
CA SER A 91 -20.00 -10.96 -10.39
C SER A 91 -20.07 -11.74 -11.70
N ALA A 92 -19.89 -11.07 -12.84
CA ALA A 92 -19.88 -11.69 -14.16
C ALA A 92 -18.70 -12.65 -14.32
N LEU A 93 -17.50 -12.27 -13.87
CA LEU A 93 -16.30 -13.11 -13.90
C LEU A 93 -16.53 -14.42 -13.13
N ILE A 94 -16.94 -14.33 -11.88
CA ILE A 94 -17.11 -15.50 -11.01
C ILE A 94 -18.22 -16.42 -11.54
N LYS A 95 -19.35 -15.84 -11.95
CA LYS A 95 -20.48 -16.59 -12.50
C LYS A 95 -20.11 -17.31 -13.81
N ASN A 96 -19.57 -16.58 -14.78
CA ASN A 96 -19.40 -17.08 -16.13
C ASN A 96 -18.14 -17.95 -16.27
N ARG A 97 -17.03 -17.57 -15.64
CA ARG A 97 -15.74 -18.27 -15.76
C ARG A 97 -15.59 -19.40 -14.76
N TYR A 98 -16.04 -19.18 -13.53
CA TYR A 98 -15.84 -20.08 -12.39
C TYR A 98 -17.12 -20.78 -11.91
N LYS A 99 -18.24 -20.62 -12.64
CA LYS A 99 -19.51 -21.30 -12.34
C LYS A 99 -19.94 -21.09 -10.89
N ASP A 100 -19.86 -19.84 -10.43
CA ASP A 100 -20.17 -19.40 -9.06
C ASP A 100 -19.24 -19.94 -7.96
N ASN A 101 -18.15 -20.65 -8.31
CA ASN A 101 -17.18 -21.18 -7.38
C ASN A 101 -15.88 -20.34 -7.33
N ALA A 102 -15.93 -19.21 -6.62
CA ALA A 102 -14.77 -18.33 -6.45
C ALA A 102 -13.55 -19.02 -5.80
N LEU A 103 -13.77 -20.03 -4.94
CA LEU A 103 -12.69 -20.77 -4.28
C LEU A 103 -11.91 -21.69 -5.23
N SER A 104 -12.40 -21.91 -6.46
CA SER A 104 -11.66 -22.64 -7.50
C SER A 104 -10.58 -21.81 -8.19
N ILE A 105 -10.54 -20.49 -7.95
CA ILE A 105 -9.49 -19.61 -8.45
C ILE A 105 -8.19 -19.97 -7.72
N ALA A 106 -7.10 -20.16 -8.45
CA ALA A 106 -5.78 -20.31 -7.83
C ALA A 106 -5.41 -19.01 -7.10
N HIS A 107 -5.25 -19.05 -5.78
CA HIS A 107 -4.95 -17.88 -4.96
C HIS A 107 -4.13 -18.24 -3.73
N VAL A 108 -3.48 -17.23 -3.16
CA VAL A 108 -2.84 -17.34 -1.84
C VAL A 108 -3.89 -17.10 -0.77
N ASP A 109 -3.99 -18.01 0.19
CA ASP A 109 -4.69 -17.73 1.44
C ASP A 109 -3.82 -16.79 2.29
N LYS A 110 -4.13 -15.49 2.22
CA LYS A 110 -3.36 -14.42 2.88
C LYS A 110 -3.31 -14.55 4.39
N GLU A 111 -4.41 -15.01 5.01
CA GLU A 111 -4.48 -15.17 6.46
C GLU A 111 -3.62 -16.36 6.90
N LYS A 112 -3.72 -17.49 6.21
CA LYS A 112 -2.87 -18.65 6.46
C LYS A 112 -1.39 -18.34 6.22
N ASN A 113 -1.08 -17.57 5.18
CA ASN A 113 0.29 -17.20 4.83
C ASN A 113 0.92 -16.35 5.94
N ILE A 114 0.24 -15.29 6.40
CA ILE A 114 0.77 -14.48 7.50
C ILE A 114 0.85 -15.27 8.80
N ARG A 115 -0.14 -16.12 9.12
CA ARG A 115 -0.07 -17.00 10.30
C ARG A 115 1.12 -17.95 10.26
N GLY A 116 1.49 -18.44 9.07
CA GLY A 116 2.64 -19.31 8.88
C GLY A 116 3.99 -18.63 9.10
N TYR A 117 4.10 -17.34 8.77
CA TYR A 117 5.38 -16.63 8.72
C TYR A 117 5.53 -15.46 9.71
N ALA A 118 4.50 -15.11 10.49
CA ALA A 118 4.52 -13.98 11.42
C ALA A 118 5.66 -14.06 12.45
N THR A 119 6.03 -15.26 12.90
CA THR A 119 7.14 -15.52 13.84
C THR A 119 8.52 -15.45 13.17
N GLU A 120 8.57 -15.60 11.84
CA GLU A 120 9.80 -15.57 11.04
C GLU A 120 10.13 -14.17 10.53
N ASN A 121 9.24 -13.21 10.78
CA ASN A 121 9.44 -11.83 10.39
C ASN A 121 10.57 -11.18 11.17
N ILE A 122 11.53 -10.63 10.42
CA ILE A 122 12.62 -9.86 11.01
C ILE A 122 12.08 -8.46 11.28
N LEU A 123 11.50 -8.26 12.46
CA LEU A 123 11.17 -6.94 12.96
C LEU A 123 12.45 -6.22 13.37
N GLY A 124 12.62 -5.00 12.87
CA GLY A 124 13.72 -4.14 13.30
C GLY A 124 13.65 -3.88 14.81
N PRO A 125 14.79 -3.70 15.51
CA PRO A 125 14.84 -3.57 16.97
C PRO A 125 13.95 -2.44 17.49
N THR A 126 13.74 -1.41 16.67
CA THR A 126 12.92 -0.25 16.98
C THR A 126 11.41 -0.53 16.97
N PHE A 127 10.99 -1.62 16.33
CA PHE A 127 9.59 -2.02 16.18
C PHE A 127 9.23 -3.25 17.01
N ARG A 128 10.21 -3.81 17.73
CA ARG A 128 9.97 -4.93 18.63
C ARG A 128 9.29 -4.46 19.90
N LEU A 129 8.14 -5.04 20.19
CA LEU A 129 7.38 -4.78 21.41
C LEU A 129 7.63 -5.89 22.44
N PRO A 130 7.51 -5.61 23.75
CA PRO A 130 7.48 -6.69 24.74
C PRO A 130 6.30 -7.63 24.42
N ASP A 131 6.58 -8.93 24.32
CA ASP A 131 5.63 -10.00 23.99
C ASP A 131 5.09 -9.97 22.54
N ASP A 132 5.93 -9.57 21.58
CA ASP A 132 5.56 -9.43 20.16
C ASP A 132 5.77 -10.68 19.28
N ASP A 133 6.34 -11.76 19.83
CA ASP A 133 6.61 -13.00 19.11
C ASP A 133 5.34 -13.52 18.42
N GLY A 134 5.32 -13.47 17.08
CA GLY A 134 4.19 -13.93 16.26
C GLY A 134 2.96 -13.01 16.24
N ASN A 135 3.10 -11.75 16.66
CA ASN A 135 2.00 -10.79 16.59
C ASN A 135 1.72 -10.35 15.14
N MET A 136 0.59 -10.82 14.58
CA MET A 136 0.22 -10.50 13.20
C MET A 136 -0.03 -9.01 12.97
N LEU A 137 -0.58 -8.27 13.92
CA LEU A 137 -0.82 -6.83 13.74
C LEU A 137 0.50 -6.05 13.62
N VAL A 138 1.50 -6.41 14.44
CA VAL A 138 2.83 -5.79 14.37
C VAL A 138 3.49 -6.12 13.03
N ALA A 139 3.44 -7.38 12.60
CA ALA A 139 3.96 -7.81 11.31
C ALA A 139 3.29 -7.05 10.16
N LEU A 140 1.96 -6.90 10.18
CA LEU A 140 1.21 -6.14 9.17
C LEU A 140 1.63 -4.67 9.13
N CYS A 141 1.64 -3.98 10.28
CA CYS A 141 2.07 -2.58 10.33
C CYS A 141 3.49 -2.43 9.79
N TYR A 142 4.41 -3.32 10.15
CA TYR A 142 5.79 -3.27 9.69
C TYR A 142 5.92 -3.54 8.18
N GLU A 143 5.34 -4.61 7.67
CA GLU A 143 5.48 -4.97 6.25
C GLU A 143 4.73 -3.99 5.34
N LEU A 144 3.46 -3.70 5.66
CA LEU A 144 2.58 -2.92 4.78
C LEU A 144 2.90 -1.43 4.82
N THR A 145 3.39 -0.90 5.95
CA THR A 145 3.73 0.52 6.05
C THR A 145 5.23 0.76 6.03
N ILE A 146 5.99 0.11 6.91
CA ILE A 146 7.41 0.47 7.09
C ILE A 146 8.26 -0.03 5.91
N LEU A 147 8.10 -1.28 5.48
CA LEU A 147 8.89 -1.82 4.38
C LEU A 147 8.42 -1.32 3.01
N CYS A 148 7.12 -1.22 2.79
CA CYS A 148 6.56 -0.76 1.51
C CYS A 148 6.53 0.76 1.38
N CYS A 149 5.82 1.42 2.28
CA CYS A 149 5.52 2.83 2.14
C CYS A 149 6.75 3.72 2.28
N ALA A 150 7.73 3.31 3.10
CA ALA A 150 8.99 4.04 3.19
C ALA A 150 9.79 3.94 1.88
N VAL A 151 9.72 2.80 1.17
CA VAL A 151 10.33 2.65 -0.15
C VAL A 151 9.65 3.59 -1.14
N VAL A 152 8.32 3.66 -1.16
CA VAL A 152 7.59 4.61 -2.03
C VAL A 152 7.96 6.07 -1.69
N GLN A 153 7.96 6.43 -0.41
CA GLN A 153 8.23 7.79 0.07
C GLN A 153 9.70 8.20 -0.09
N SER A 154 10.64 7.25 -0.20
CA SER A 154 12.04 7.52 -0.50
C SER A 154 12.27 8.17 -1.87
N ALA A 155 11.24 8.27 -2.71
CA ALA A 155 11.24 9.10 -3.90
C ALA A 155 11.49 10.59 -3.59
N TRP A 156 11.09 11.05 -2.41
CA TRP A 156 11.14 12.47 -2.01
C TRP A 156 11.77 12.73 -0.65
N LEU A 157 11.79 11.72 0.22
CA LEU A 157 12.21 11.87 1.61
C LEU A 157 13.53 11.15 1.88
N THR A 158 14.27 11.65 2.87
CA THR A 158 15.37 10.89 3.46
C THR A 158 14.84 9.61 4.12
N PRO A 159 15.66 8.57 4.33
CA PRO A 159 15.19 7.32 4.96
C PRO A 159 14.50 7.52 6.32
N VAL A 160 15.01 8.44 7.15
CA VAL A 160 14.44 8.73 8.47
C VAL A 160 13.08 9.43 8.35
N GLU A 161 12.93 10.34 7.40
CA GLU A 161 11.65 11.02 7.16
C GLU A 161 10.63 10.07 6.55
N ALA A 162 11.04 9.24 5.59
CA ALA A 162 10.21 8.20 4.98
C ALA A 162 9.70 7.20 6.03
N LEU A 163 10.57 6.79 6.96
CA LEU A 163 10.18 5.96 8.10
C LEU A 163 9.09 6.65 8.93
N LYS A 164 9.31 7.91 9.32
CA LYS A 164 8.37 8.67 10.13
C LYS A 164 7.02 8.85 9.44
N SER A 165 7.01 9.20 8.15
CA SER A 165 5.77 9.38 7.40
C SER A 165 5.02 8.06 7.15
N SER A 166 5.73 6.93 7.09
CA SER A 166 5.10 5.62 6.94
C SER A 166 4.28 5.21 8.17
N LEU A 167 4.67 5.66 9.37
CA LEU A 167 3.92 5.40 10.61
C LEU A 167 2.49 5.96 10.59
N LEU A 168 2.20 6.95 9.75
CA LEU A 168 0.84 7.49 9.60
C LEU A 168 -0.13 6.39 9.14
N GLY A 169 0.34 5.42 8.34
CA GLY A 169 -0.48 4.31 7.87
C GLY A 169 -0.91 3.33 8.96
N HIS A 170 -0.26 3.31 10.13
CA HIS A 170 -0.59 2.36 11.21
C HIS A 170 -2.04 2.46 11.66
N ALA A 171 -2.63 3.67 11.69
CA ALA A 171 -4.03 3.85 12.08
C ALA A 171 -4.96 3.10 11.12
N ALA A 172 -4.78 3.27 9.81
CA ALA A 172 -5.58 2.58 8.80
C ALA A 172 -5.41 1.05 8.86
N ILE A 173 -4.18 0.55 9.03
CA ILE A 173 -3.91 -0.89 9.17
C ILE A 173 -4.59 -1.48 10.41
N CYS A 174 -4.52 -0.80 11.54
CA CYS A 174 -5.18 -1.23 12.79
C CYS A 174 -6.70 -1.32 12.65
N ASP A 175 -7.24 -0.54 11.73
CA ASP A 175 -8.66 -0.38 11.51
C ASP A 175 -9.22 -1.40 10.53
N ASP A 176 -8.60 -1.51 9.36
CA ASP A 176 -8.96 -2.44 8.28
C ASP A 176 -8.79 -3.90 8.72
N PHE A 177 -7.66 -4.23 9.35
CA PHE A 177 -7.34 -5.60 9.72
C PHE A 177 -7.92 -6.04 11.08
N HIS A 178 -8.77 -5.23 11.72
CA HIS A 178 -9.29 -5.51 13.06
C HIS A 178 -9.98 -6.90 13.15
N LYS A 179 -10.73 -7.29 12.11
CA LYS A 179 -11.53 -8.53 12.09
C LYS A 179 -10.74 -9.78 12.50
N PHE A 180 -9.46 -9.87 12.17
CA PHE A 180 -8.60 -11.02 12.54
C PHE A 180 -7.39 -10.64 13.40
N THR A 181 -7.30 -9.38 13.83
CA THR A 181 -6.29 -8.88 14.78
C THR A 181 -6.89 -8.39 16.11
N ALA A 182 -8.19 -8.60 16.32
CA ALA A 182 -8.92 -8.15 17.51
C ALA A 182 -8.25 -8.49 18.86
N PRO A 183 -7.63 -9.68 19.06
CA PRO A 183 -6.94 -10.00 20.31
C PRO A 183 -5.73 -9.11 20.64
N TYR A 184 -5.19 -8.35 19.69
CA TYR A 184 -3.97 -7.57 19.86
C TYR A 184 -4.21 -6.12 20.33
N GLU A 185 -5.16 -5.91 21.25
CA GLU A 185 -5.56 -4.58 21.74
C GLU A 185 -4.38 -3.72 22.24
N LYS A 186 -3.53 -4.27 23.10
CA LYS A 186 -2.33 -3.55 23.62
C LYS A 186 -1.41 -3.07 22.48
N HIS A 187 -1.22 -3.90 21.46
CA HIS A 187 -0.35 -3.58 20.33
C HIS A 187 -0.99 -2.53 19.43
N ARG A 188 -2.31 -2.62 19.23
CA ARG A 188 -3.08 -1.59 18.54
C ARG A 188 -2.92 -0.22 19.19
N HIS A 189 -3.00 -0.14 20.52
CA HIS A 189 -2.77 1.12 21.24
C HIS A 189 -1.38 1.71 20.94
N TYR A 190 -0.36 0.86 20.89
CA TYR A 190 1.00 1.26 20.55
C TYR A 190 1.12 1.76 19.10
N MET A 191 0.54 1.02 18.14
CA MET A 191 0.59 1.39 16.73
C MET A 191 -0.14 2.70 16.44
N VAL A 192 -1.30 2.89 17.06
CA VAL A 192 -2.06 4.16 16.99
C VAL A 192 -1.27 5.31 17.63
N ALA A 193 -0.59 5.07 18.76
CA ALA A 193 0.26 6.07 19.40
C ALA A 193 1.44 6.47 18.48
N LEU A 194 2.10 5.51 17.83
CA LEU A 194 3.12 5.82 16.84
C LEU A 194 2.58 6.69 15.69
N ALA A 195 1.37 6.40 15.19
CA ALA A 195 0.77 7.14 14.09
C ALA A 195 0.52 8.62 14.44
N ILE A 196 -0.15 8.90 15.56
CA ILE A 196 -0.44 10.28 15.99
C ILE A 196 0.83 11.01 16.47
N GLY A 197 1.78 10.28 17.06
CA GLY A 197 3.10 10.80 17.38
C GLY A 197 3.90 11.23 16.15
N ALA A 198 3.81 10.45 15.06
CA ALA A 198 4.42 10.79 13.78
C ALA A 198 3.72 12.01 13.17
N ALA A 199 2.39 12.06 13.20
CA ALA A 199 1.64 13.24 12.78
C ALA A 199 2.09 14.50 13.54
N TYR A 200 2.42 14.37 14.83
CA TYR A 200 2.89 15.48 15.66
C TYR A 200 4.25 16.00 15.22
N GLN A 201 5.19 15.10 14.92
CA GLN A 201 6.49 15.49 14.41
C GLN A 201 6.42 16.09 12.99
N LEU A 202 5.46 15.63 12.18
CA LEU A 202 5.24 16.10 10.80
C LEU A 202 4.40 17.39 10.73
N ARG A 203 4.00 17.94 11.89
CA ARG A 203 3.33 19.24 12.04
C ARG A 203 2.08 19.36 11.17
N GLU A 204 1.96 20.39 10.33
CA GLU A 204 0.74 20.70 9.58
C GLU A 204 0.38 19.65 8.51
N LYS A 205 1.37 18.88 8.03
CA LYS A 205 1.15 17.85 7.01
C LYS A 205 0.57 16.57 7.60
N GLY A 206 1.06 16.18 8.77
CA GLY A 206 0.79 14.88 9.40
C GLY A 206 -0.69 14.58 9.65
N PRO A 207 -1.45 15.44 10.36
CA PRO A 207 -2.85 15.19 10.71
C PRO A 207 -3.75 14.96 9.49
N ASN A 208 -3.57 15.74 8.43
CA ASN A 208 -4.38 15.61 7.22
C ASN A 208 -4.17 14.25 6.55
N ILE A 209 -2.91 13.82 6.45
CA ILE A 209 -2.56 12.53 5.85
C ILE A 209 -2.99 11.36 6.74
N LEU A 210 -2.93 11.52 8.07
CA LEU A 210 -3.43 10.52 9.01
C LEU A 210 -4.95 10.31 8.84
N VAL A 211 -5.69 11.41 8.73
CA VAL A 211 -7.16 11.38 8.58
C VAL A 211 -7.58 10.90 7.19
N ASP A 212 -6.71 10.92 6.17
CA ASP A 212 -7.01 10.28 4.88
C ASP A 212 -7.35 8.78 5.03
N GLY A 213 -6.80 8.11 6.06
CA GLY A 213 -7.15 6.73 6.38
C GLY A 213 -8.63 6.52 6.71
N THR A 214 -9.38 7.58 6.97
CA THR A 214 -10.83 7.50 7.20
C THR A 214 -11.67 7.51 5.91
N ALA A 215 -11.04 7.80 4.77
CA ALA A 215 -11.69 7.92 3.48
C ALA A 215 -11.67 6.62 2.65
N LEU A 216 -11.15 5.50 3.19
CA LEU A 216 -11.08 4.19 2.51
C LEU A 216 -12.43 3.78 1.86
N GLN A 217 -13.54 4.12 2.51
CA GLN A 217 -14.87 3.78 2.03
C GLN A 217 -15.64 5.00 1.49
N ALA A 218 -14.95 6.12 1.23
CA ALA A 218 -15.57 7.35 0.75
C ALA A 218 -15.86 7.28 -0.76
N VAL A 219 -17.05 7.76 -1.14
CA VAL A 219 -17.51 7.78 -2.53
C VAL A 219 -17.62 9.22 -3.03
N GLY A 220 -17.00 9.48 -4.18
CA GLY A 220 -17.12 10.73 -4.94
C GLY A 220 -18.48 10.87 -5.64
N GLN A 221 -18.60 11.87 -6.51
CA GLN A 221 -19.84 12.17 -7.24
C GLN A 221 -19.67 12.21 -8.76
N ASN A 222 -18.49 11.90 -9.27
CA ASN A 222 -18.22 11.97 -10.70
C ASN A 222 -18.89 10.78 -11.44
N PRO A 223 -19.71 11.03 -12.49
CA PRO A 223 -20.35 9.96 -13.25
C PRO A 223 -19.42 9.26 -14.26
N ASP A 224 -18.14 9.64 -14.35
CA ASP A 224 -17.20 9.05 -15.30
C ASP A 224 -17.04 7.53 -15.12
N ARG A 225 -16.98 6.84 -16.26
CA ARG A 225 -16.91 5.38 -16.38
C ARG A 225 -15.68 5.04 -17.20
N SER A 226 -14.51 5.37 -16.67
CA SER A 226 -13.22 5.17 -17.33
C SER A 226 -12.25 4.43 -16.42
N LEU A 227 -11.18 3.88 -17.01
CA LEU A 227 -10.08 3.32 -16.23
C LEU A 227 -9.42 4.40 -15.35
N GLN A 228 -9.43 5.67 -15.77
CA GLN A 228 -8.89 6.77 -14.95
C GLN A 228 -9.73 7.02 -13.69
N ALA A 229 -11.06 6.91 -13.79
CA ALA A 229 -11.94 6.92 -12.63
C ALA A 229 -11.69 5.72 -11.71
N ALA A 230 -11.42 4.53 -12.26
CA ALA A 230 -11.08 3.34 -11.46
C ALA A 230 -9.76 3.54 -10.70
N LEU A 231 -8.73 4.06 -11.35
CA LEU A 231 -7.45 4.39 -10.71
C LEU A 231 -7.63 5.39 -9.55
N ALA A 232 -8.45 6.43 -9.75
CA ALA A 232 -8.73 7.42 -8.70
C ALA A 232 -9.52 6.84 -7.53
N TRP A 233 -10.55 6.04 -7.81
CA TRP A 233 -11.31 5.32 -6.78
C TRP A 233 -10.39 4.45 -5.93
N ARG A 234 -9.56 3.64 -6.59
CA ARG A 234 -8.65 2.73 -5.90
C ARG A 234 -7.59 3.46 -5.10
N ALA A 235 -7.11 4.61 -5.55
CA ALA A 235 -6.18 5.44 -4.78
C ALA A 235 -6.75 5.88 -3.42
N VAL A 236 -8.01 6.34 -3.39
CA VAL A 236 -8.70 6.71 -2.15
C VAL A 236 -9.03 5.44 -1.34
N GLY A 237 -9.65 4.46 -1.98
CA GLY A 237 -10.13 3.26 -1.29
C GLY A 237 -9.04 2.33 -0.76
N GLY A 238 -7.84 2.42 -1.31
CA GLY A 238 -6.65 1.74 -0.80
C GLY A 238 -5.80 2.58 0.16
N GLY A 239 -6.23 3.80 0.52
CA GLY A 239 -5.53 4.63 1.50
C GLY A 239 -4.16 5.14 1.05
N THR A 240 -3.98 5.42 -0.25
CA THR A 240 -2.67 5.80 -0.80
C THR A 240 -2.47 7.29 -1.05
N THR A 241 -3.46 8.10 -0.70
CA THR A 241 -3.44 9.57 -0.89
C THR A 241 -2.23 10.23 -0.22
N GLY A 242 -1.70 9.65 0.86
CA GLY A 242 -0.50 10.10 1.57
C GLY A 242 0.81 9.95 0.79
N TYR A 243 0.85 9.22 -0.31
CA TYR A 243 2.09 8.94 -1.08
C TYR A 243 2.23 9.90 -2.25
N ASN A 244 2.70 11.11 -2.01
CA ASN A 244 2.79 12.13 -3.07
C ASN A 244 3.88 13.19 -2.83
N GLY A 245 4.36 13.80 -3.91
CA GLY A 245 5.33 14.90 -3.84
C GLY A 245 4.75 16.27 -3.48
N TYR A 246 3.42 16.40 -3.31
CA TYR A 246 2.81 17.65 -2.84
C TYR A 246 3.15 17.90 -1.37
N TYR A 247 3.07 16.86 -0.53
CA TYR A 247 3.45 16.95 0.88
C TYR A 247 4.95 16.71 1.08
N TRP A 248 5.57 15.86 0.26
CA TRP A 248 6.92 15.35 0.55
C TRP A 248 8.04 15.89 -0.34
N GLY A 249 7.73 16.46 -1.52
CA GLY A 249 8.76 17.00 -2.41
C GLY A 249 9.48 18.21 -1.82
N GLU A 250 10.81 18.28 -1.99
CA GLU A 250 11.62 19.44 -1.61
C GLU A 250 11.08 20.74 -2.24
N VAL A 251 10.75 20.65 -3.53
CA VAL A 251 9.87 21.60 -4.20
C VAL A 251 8.52 20.91 -4.35
N ARG A 252 7.51 21.48 -3.69
CA ARG A 252 6.13 20.99 -3.76
C ARG A 252 5.73 20.79 -5.23
N LEU A 253 5.48 19.54 -5.59
CA LEU A 253 5.03 19.20 -6.93
C LEU A 253 3.66 19.84 -7.21
N ASP A 254 3.39 20.07 -8.48
CA ASP A 254 2.05 20.43 -8.92
C ASP A 254 1.04 19.33 -8.54
N LEU A 255 -0.23 19.73 -8.46
CA LEU A 255 -1.29 18.85 -7.99
C LEU A 255 -1.41 17.62 -8.90
N GLU A 256 -1.41 17.80 -10.21
CA GLU A 256 -1.57 16.71 -11.18
C GLU A 256 -0.49 15.62 -11.05
N LYS A 257 0.79 16.00 -10.99
CA LYS A 257 1.90 15.03 -10.77
C LYS A 257 1.82 14.35 -9.41
N SER A 258 1.25 15.03 -8.42
CA SER A 258 1.09 14.51 -7.07
C SER A 258 -0.02 13.45 -6.97
N LEU A 259 -0.91 13.36 -7.96
CA LEU A 259 -1.95 12.31 -8.03
C LEU A 259 -1.43 11.01 -8.66
N VAL A 260 -0.27 11.02 -9.31
CA VAL A 260 0.29 9.86 -10.03
C VAL A 260 0.64 8.72 -9.07
N CYS A 261 1.42 8.98 -8.02
CA CYS A 261 1.89 7.94 -7.11
C CYS A 261 0.76 7.20 -6.39
N PRO A 262 -0.26 7.87 -5.79
CA PRO A 262 -1.37 7.18 -5.14
C PRO A 262 -2.09 6.21 -6.09
N LYS A 263 -2.44 6.69 -7.29
CA LYS A 263 -3.12 5.90 -8.32
C LYS A 263 -2.29 4.70 -8.79
N VAL A 264 -1.02 4.93 -9.11
CA VAL A 264 -0.12 3.87 -9.60
C VAL A 264 0.14 2.83 -8.51
N MET A 265 0.30 3.26 -7.25
CA MET A 265 0.54 2.36 -6.13
C MET A 265 -0.60 1.35 -5.98
N MET A 266 -1.85 1.82 -6.01
CA MET A 266 -3.02 0.94 -5.89
C MET A 266 -3.34 0.16 -7.15
N ALA A 267 -3.10 0.71 -8.33
CA ALA A 267 -3.25 -0.05 -9.56
C ALA A 267 -2.29 -1.24 -9.61
N MET A 268 -1.04 -1.06 -9.17
CA MET A 268 -0.08 -2.16 -9.08
C MET A 268 -0.52 -3.18 -8.03
N HIS A 269 -1.06 -2.72 -6.90
CA HIS A 269 -1.59 -3.59 -5.85
C HIS A 269 -2.73 -4.45 -6.40
N ASP A 270 -3.72 -3.82 -7.01
CA ASP A 270 -4.88 -4.46 -7.63
C ASP A 270 -4.46 -5.53 -8.66
N LEU A 271 -3.49 -5.23 -9.54
CA LEU A 271 -2.98 -6.18 -10.54
C LEU A 271 -2.35 -7.42 -9.88
N LEU A 272 -1.52 -7.24 -8.85
CA LEU A 272 -0.84 -8.36 -8.18
C LEU A 272 -1.78 -9.15 -7.26
N ASP A 273 -2.89 -8.55 -6.84
CA ASP A 273 -3.82 -9.13 -5.85
C ASP A 273 -5.13 -9.65 -6.45
N TRP A 274 -5.35 -9.44 -7.75
CA TRP A 274 -6.64 -9.69 -8.41
C TRP A 274 -7.18 -11.11 -8.21
N ARG A 275 -6.30 -12.12 -8.20
CA ARG A 275 -6.68 -13.52 -7.90
C ARG A 275 -7.23 -13.70 -6.50
N CYS A 276 -6.59 -13.11 -5.51
CA CYS A 276 -7.04 -13.18 -4.13
C CYS A 276 -8.36 -12.44 -3.94
N ASP A 277 -8.50 -11.25 -4.52
CA ASP A 277 -9.73 -10.46 -4.41
C ASP A 277 -10.91 -11.16 -5.11
N ALA A 278 -10.66 -11.79 -6.26
CA ALA A 278 -11.67 -12.58 -6.95
C ALA A 278 -12.11 -13.79 -6.12
N ALA A 279 -11.17 -14.51 -5.51
CA ALA A 279 -11.47 -15.65 -4.65
C ALA A 279 -12.25 -15.23 -3.39
N ALA A 280 -11.94 -14.06 -2.83
CA ALA A 280 -12.61 -13.49 -1.67
C ALA A 280 -13.96 -12.82 -1.99
N LYS A 281 -14.33 -12.69 -3.27
CA LYS A 281 -15.48 -11.89 -3.73
C LYS A 281 -15.40 -10.43 -3.26
N ASN A 282 -14.18 -9.89 -3.21
CA ASN A 282 -13.96 -8.48 -2.90
C ASN A 282 -13.95 -7.67 -4.20
N HIS A 283 -14.94 -6.80 -4.40
CA HIS A 283 -15.04 -6.01 -5.63
C HIS A 283 -14.10 -4.80 -5.65
N GLU A 284 -13.45 -4.47 -4.53
CA GLU A 284 -12.55 -3.31 -4.39
C GLU A 284 -11.21 -3.53 -5.10
N ASN A 285 -11.24 -3.67 -6.42
CA ASN A 285 -10.08 -3.86 -7.28
C ASN A 285 -10.38 -3.30 -8.67
N GLY A 286 -9.51 -2.44 -9.19
CA GLY A 286 -9.74 -1.73 -10.45
C GLY A 286 -9.78 -2.63 -11.69
N VAL A 287 -9.21 -3.84 -11.64
CA VAL A 287 -9.32 -4.80 -12.75
C VAL A 287 -10.76 -5.30 -12.89
N PHE A 288 -11.53 -5.42 -11.79
CA PHE A 288 -12.97 -5.70 -11.90
C PHE A 288 -13.73 -4.55 -12.55
N ALA A 289 -13.35 -3.30 -12.27
CA ALA A 289 -13.95 -2.16 -12.95
C ALA A 289 -13.69 -2.25 -14.46
N ALA A 290 -12.47 -2.59 -14.88
CA ALA A 290 -12.15 -2.85 -16.29
C ALA A 290 -13.03 -3.97 -16.89
N CYS A 291 -13.26 -5.07 -16.16
CA CYS A 291 -14.21 -6.10 -16.57
C CYS A 291 -15.63 -5.54 -16.78
N GLY A 292 -16.17 -4.78 -15.83
CA GLY A 292 -17.52 -4.22 -15.93
C GLY A 292 -17.67 -3.10 -16.97
N LEU A 293 -16.57 -2.45 -17.33
CA LEU A 293 -16.49 -1.50 -18.44
C LEU A 293 -16.49 -2.20 -19.81
N GLY A 294 -16.26 -3.51 -19.86
CA GLY A 294 -16.26 -4.29 -21.11
C GLY A 294 -14.91 -4.28 -21.85
N CYS A 295 -13.81 -4.02 -21.15
CA CYS A 295 -12.45 -4.20 -21.67
C CYS A 295 -12.27 -5.64 -22.18
N GLN A 296 -11.60 -5.79 -23.32
CA GLN A 296 -11.39 -7.10 -23.95
C GLN A 296 -10.32 -7.90 -23.20
N ASP A 297 -9.23 -7.23 -22.80
CA ASP A 297 -8.21 -7.77 -21.91
C ASP A 297 -8.11 -6.86 -20.67
N PRO A 298 -9.00 -7.02 -19.68
CA PRO A 298 -9.12 -6.08 -18.56
C PRO A 298 -7.85 -5.98 -17.72
N PHE A 299 -7.09 -7.07 -17.58
CA PHE A 299 -5.81 -7.06 -16.86
C PHE A 299 -4.76 -6.23 -17.62
N HIS A 300 -4.62 -6.52 -18.92
CA HIS A 300 -3.64 -5.83 -19.76
C HIS A 300 -3.99 -4.35 -19.96
N GLU A 301 -5.25 -4.03 -20.25
CA GLU A 301 -5.71 -2.65 -20.44
C GLU A 301 -5.57 -1.81 -19.15
N TYR A 302 -5.80 -2.40 -17.97
CA TYR A 302 -5.56 -1.72 -16.70
C TYR A 302 -4.05 -1.53 -16.41
N LEU A 303 -3.21 -2.51 -16.76
CA LEU A 303 -1.75 -2.39 -16.71
C LEU A 303 -1.25 -1.27 -17.63
N GLU A 304 -1.73 -1.20 -18.88
CA GLU A 304 -1.36 -0.13 -19.82
C GLU A 304 -1.81 1.24 -19.31
N ALA A 305 -3.05 1.37 -18.81
CA ALA A 305 -3.54 2.62 -18.23
C ALA A 305 -2.71 3.10 -17.03
N MET A 306 -2.25 2.18 -16.18
CA MET A 306 -1.34 2.47 -15.07
C MET A 306 0.03 2.94 -15.58
N LEU A 307 0.61 2.25 -16.58
CA LEU A 307 1.92 2.60 -17.14
C LEU A 307 1.88 3.96 -17.85
N ASP A 308 0.81 4.25 -18.59
CA ASP A 308 0.63 5.56 -19.23
C ASP A 308 0.54 6.69 -18.20
N LEU A 309 -0.20 6.47 -17.10
CA LEU A 309 -0.23 7.42 -15.99
C LEU A 309 1.15 7.57 -15.34
N ALA A 310 1.86 6.47 -15.08
CA ALA A 310 3.20 6.49 -14.51
C ALA A 310 4.20 7.23 -15.40
N ALA A 311 4.06 7.16 -16.73
CA ALA A 311 4.90 7.87 -17.68
C ALA A 311 4.74 9.39 -17.62
N SER A 312 3.59 9.91 -17.15
CA SER A 312 3.39 11.35 -16.95
C SER A 312 4.24 11.94 -15.83
N HIS A 313 4.65 11.12 -14.85
CA HIS A 313 5.60 11.48 -13.82
C HIS A 313 6.44 10.27 -13.38
N PRO A 314 7.53 9.96 -14.10
CA PRO A 314 8.28 8.72 -13.94
C PRO A 314 8.78 8.44 -12.52
N LEU A 315 9.24 9.45 -11.79
CA LEU A 315 9.70 9.29 -10.41
C LEU A 315 8.59 8.76 -9.49
N SER A 316 7.39 9.38 -9.54
CA SER A 316 6.22 8.93 -8.79
C SER A 316 5.82 7.51 -9.18
N GLY A 317 5.72 7.26 -10.49
CA GLY A 317 5.24 5.99 -11.02
C GLY A 317 6.18 4.83 -10.69
N ALA A 318 7.49 5.01 -10.91
CA ALA A 318 8.47 3.94 -10.69
C ALA A 318 8.57 3.55 -9.21
N TYR A 319 8.62 4.51 -8.30
CA TYR A 319 8.72 4.23 -6.87
C TYR A 319 7.43 3.62 -6.30
N ALA A 320 6.26 4.05 -6.79
CA ALA A 320 4.98 3.43 -6.47
C ALA A 320 4.94 1.95 -6.89
N MET A 321 5.25 1.66 -8.17
CA MET A 321 5.31 0.28 -8.67
C MET A 321 6.34 -0.55 -7.91
N ALA A 322 7.53 0.00 -7.69
CA ALA A 322 8.62 -0.68 -7.02
C ALA A 322 8.28 -1.06 -5.57
N GLY A 323 7.75 -0.12 -4.77
CA GLY A 323 7.36 -0.37 -3.39
C GLY A 323 6.28 -1.46 -3.30
N THR A 324 5.26 -1.40 -4.15
CA THR A 324 4.18 -2.39 -4.17
C THR A 324 4.67 -3.76 -4.62
N VAL A 325 5.48 -3.85 -5.67
CA VAL A 325 6.06 -5.14 -6.11
C VAL A 325 6.98 -5.70 -5.03
N PHE A 326 7.78 -4.85 -4.40
CA PHE A 326 8.63 -5.25 -3.28
C PHE A 326 7.80 -5.85 -2.13
N LEU A 327 6.72 -5.18 -1.74
CA LEU A 327 5.77 -5.65 -0.73
C LEU A 327 5.21 -7.04 -1.07
N HIS A 328 4.67 -7.22 -2.27
CA HIS A 328 4.00 -8.46 -2.66
C HIS A 328 4.92 -9.68 -2.65
N PHE A 329 6.20 -9.50 -2.98
CA PHE A 329 7.18 -10.59 -3.04
C PHE A 329 8.00 -10.78 -1.77
N THR A 330 7.85 -9.92 -0.77
CA THR A 330 8.60 -10.04 0.50
C THR A 330 7.73 -10.18 1.72
N SER A 331 6.46 -9.75 1.68
CA SER A 331 5.58 -9.79 2.83
C SER A 331 5.03 -11.19 3.11
N SER A 332 4.84 -11.47 4.40
CA SER A 332 4.21 -12.67 4.92
C SER A 332 2.73 -12.78 4.55
N ARG A 333 2.05 -11.67 4.23
CA ARG A 333 0.64 -11.67 3.87
C ARG A 333 0.38 -11.98 2.39
N TYR A 334 1.02 -11.27 1.47
CA TYR A 334 0.60 -11.28 0.05
C TYR A 334 1.06 -12.52 -0.70
N GLY A 335 2.24 -13.06 -0.37
CA GLY A 335 2.66 -14.36 -0.89
C GLY A 335 2.80 -14.45 -2.40
N ALA A 336 3.06 -13.34 -3.11
CA ALA A 336 3.14 -13.37 -4.57
C ALA A 336 4.22 -14.34 -5.10
N TYR A 337 5.22 -14.63 -4.26
CA TYR A 337 6.24 -15.64 -4.48
C TYR A 337 5.70 -17.08 -4.58
N GLU A 338 4.44 -17.35 -4.28
CA GLU A 338 3.80 -18.67 -4.44
C GLU A 338 3.27 -18.92 -5.86
N TYR A 339 2.95 -17.85 -6.61
CA TYR A 339 2.34 -18.01 -7.93
C TYR A 339 3.32 -18.58 -8.95
N ARG A 340 2.86 -19.63 -9.64
CA ARG A 340 3.56 -20.28 -10.75
C ARG A 340 2.59 -20.48 -11.90
N GLY A 341 3.11 -20.61 -13.10
CA GLY A 341 2.30 -20.82 -14.29
C GLY A 341 3.17 -20.82 -15.55
N PRO A 342 2.55 -21.04 -16.71
CA PRO A 342 3.25 -20.97 -17.97
C PRO A 342 3.73 -19.54 -18.24
N ASN A 343 4.78 -19.42 -19.04
CA ASN A 343 5.19 -18.13 -19.56
C ASN A 343 4.17 -17.69 -20.63
N TYR A 344 3.65 -16.48 -20.49
CA TYR A 344 2.77 -15.86 -21.48
C TYR A 344 3.58 -15.00 -22.45
N GLU A 345 3.00 -14.66 -23.60
CA GLU A 345 3.60 -13.70 -24.51
C GLU A 345 3.72 -12.34 -23.80
N LYS A 346 4.90 -11.72 -23.91
CA LYS A 346 5.13 -10.39 -23.35
C LYS A 346 4.45 -9.32 -24.20
N CYS A 347 3.98 -8.25 -23.56
CA CYS A 347 3.58 -7.05 -24.30
C CYS A 347 4.78 -6.11 -24.47
N GLU A 348 5.23 -5.93 -25.71
CA GLU A 348 6.35 -5.02 -26.02
C GLU A 348 6.03 -3.56 -25.67
N ASN A 349 4.77 -3.13 -25.74
CA ASN A 349 4.37 -1.78 -25.34
C ASN A 349 4.54 -1.60 -23.83
N CYS A 350 4.04 -2.54 -23.02
CA CYS A 350 4.22 -2.52 -21.57
C CYS A 350 5.71 -2.49 -21.19
N ALA A 351 6.53 -3.33 -21.83
CA ALA A 351 7.98 -3.38 -21.61
C ALA A 351 8.66 -2.04 -21.94
N ASN A 352 8.37 -1.48 -23.12
CA ASN A 352 8.93 -0.20 -23.55
C ASN A 352 8.48 0.97 -22.66
N SER A 353 7.22 1.01 -22.23
CA SER A 353 6.71 2.02 -21.31
C SER A 353 7.39 1.91 -19.95
N LEU A 354 7.48 0.71 -19.38
CA LEU A 354 8.19 0.48 -18.11
C LEU A 354 9.67 0.90 -18.21
N LYS A 355 10.32 0.65 -19.34
CA LYS A 355 11.72 1.06 -19.57
C LYS A 355 11.88 2.58 -19.55
N LYS A 356 11.00 3.31 -20.22
CA LYS A 356 11.00 4.78 -20.20
C LYS A 356 10.75 5.32 -18.79
N ILE A 357 9.79 4.74 -18.06
CA ILE A 357 9.48 5.12 -16.67
C ILE A 357 10.68 4.88 -15.76
N THR A 358 11.28 3.69 -15.83
CA THR A 358 12.46 3.31 -15.04
C THR A 358 13.60 4.30 -15.25
N ILE A 359 13.97 4.55 -16.51
CA ILE A 359 15.08 5.45 -16.86
C ILE A 359 14.73 6.89 -16.45
N GLY A 360 13.49 7.33 -16.67
CA GLY A 360 13.00 8.65 -16.26
C GLY A 360 13.04 8.88 -14.75
N ALA A 361 12.88 7.82 -13.96
CA ALA A 361 13.03 7.83 -12.51
C ALA A 361 14.49 7.73 -12.03
N LYS A 362 15.46 7.68 -12.95
CA LYS A 362 16.89 7.45 -12.67
C LYS A 362 17.19 6.11 -11.99
N LEU A 363 16.33 5.12 -12.19
CA LEU A 363 16.57 3.73 -11.82
C LEU A 363 17.21 2.98 -12.98
N LEU A 364 17.81 1.84 -12.69
CA LEU A 364 18.45 1.00 -13.69
C LEU A 364 17.42 0.07 -14.32
N TRP A 365 17.49 -0.03 -15.65
CA TRP A 365 16.86 -1.13 -16.39
C TRP A 365 17.73 -2.38 -16.24
N ASP A 366 17.39 -3.19 -15.26
CA ASP A 366 18.11 -4.40 -14.87
C ASP A 366 17.10 -5.47 -14.44
N PRO A 367 16.43 -6.16 -15.38
CA PRO A 367 15.42 -7.15 -15.05
C PRO A 367 16.00 -8.30 -14.20
N GLN A 368 15.44 -8.52 -13.02
CA GLN A 368 15.87 -9.58 -12.09
C GLN A 368 14.68 -10.45 -11.66
N THR A 369 14.90 -11.75 -11.50
CA THR A 369 13.85 -12.65 -11.00
C THR A 369 13.49 -12.29 -9.55
N PRO A 370 12.19 -12.17 -9.22
CA PRO A 370 11.75 -11.97 -7.84
C PRO A 370 12.04 -13.18 -6.94
N PRO A 371 12.02 -13.01 -5.61
CA PRO A 371 11.98 -14.14 -4.68
C PRO A 371 10.91 -15.16 -5.04
N ASN A 372 11.25 -16.44 -4.93
CA ASN A 372 10.35 -17.57 -5.19
C ASN A 372 9.88 -18.27 -3.91
N SER A 373 10.18 -17.70 -2.74
CA SER A 373 9.66 -18.14 -1.43
C SER A 373 9.78 -17.01 -0.41
N PHE A 374 9.07 -17.15 0.72
CA PHE A 374 9.20 -16.23 1.85
C PHE A 374 10.66 -16.13 2.34
N ASP A 375 11.34 -17.27 2.45
CA ASP A 375 12.75 -17.37 2.82
C ASP A 375 13.69 -16.70 1.81
N GLY A 376 13.41 -16.87 0.51
CA GLY A 376 14.15 -16.18 -0.55
C GLY A 376 14.04 -14.65 -0.43
N GLY A 377 12.95 -14.15 0.15
CA GLY A 377 12.71 -12.74 0.47
C GLY A 377 13.55 -12.20 1.64
N LYS A 378 14.12 -13.07 2.49
CA LYS A 378 14.77 -12.69 3.76
C LYS A 378 15.88 -11.66 3.58
N ARG A 379 16.74 -11.84 2.59
CA ARG A 379 17.84 -10.89 2.30
C ARG A 379 17.33 -9.51 1.92
N TYR A 380 16.20 -9.44 1.21
CA TYR A 380 15.65 -8.18 0.74
C TYR A 380 14.92 -7.44 1.86
N ARG A 381 14.18 -8.17 2.72
CA ARG A 381 13.63 -7.60 3.96
C ARG A 381 14.73 -6.98 4.82
N ALA A 382 15.88 -7.65 4.94
CA ALA A 382 17.04 -7.12 5.67
C ALA A 382 17.64 -5.87 5.01
N VAL A 383 17.71 -5.79 3.68
CA VAL A 383 18.15 -4.57 2.97
C VAL A 383 17.18 -3.42 3.18
N ALA A 384 15.87 -3.66 3.08
CA ALA A 384 14.88 -2.62 3.35
C ALA A 384 14.95 -2.11 4.80
N GLN A 385 15.15 -3.02 5.77
CA GLN A 385 15.41 -2.64 7.15
C GLN A 385 16.70 -1.81 7.29
N SER A 386 17.79 -2.23 6.66
CA SER A 386 19.08 -1.53 6.69
C SER A 386 19.00 -0.13 6.07
N MET A 387 18.22 0.08 4.99
CA MET A 387 17.96 1.41 4.42
C MET A 387 17.40 2.36 5.50
N LEU A 388 16.49 1.86 6.33
CA LEU A 388 15.87 2.64 7.40
C LEU A 388 16.83 2.90 8.57
N GLU A 389 17.80 2.01 8.80
CA GLU A 389 18.69 2.04 9.97
C GLU A 389 20.07 2.69 9.71
N SER A 390 20.61 2.64 8.49
CA SER A 390 22.05 2.83 8.26
C SER A 390 22.44 3.78 7.13
N SER A 391 21.49 4.48 6.50
CA SER A 391 21.75 5.44 5.40
C SER A 391 22.57 4.86 4.22
N GLU A 392 22.51 3.54 4.02
CA GLU A 392 23.22 2.86 2.92
C GLU A 392 22.61 3.16 1.55
N ASN A 393 23.45 3.10 0.51
CA ASN A 393 23.15 3.51 -0.87
C ASN A 393 22.31 2.50 -1.69
N ILE A 394 21.85 1.39 -1.12
CA ILE A 394 21.05 0.40 -1.86
C ILE A 394 19.57 0.71 -1.68
N SER A 395 18.95 1.32 -2.69
CA SER A 395 17.52 1.61 -2.69
C SER A 395 16.71 0.32 -2.92
N PRO A 396 15.85 -0.13 -1.99
CA PRO A 396 14.96 -1.26 -2.21
C PRO A 396 13.99 -1.05 -3.38
N ALA A 397 13.76 0.21 -3.78
CA ALA A 397 13.01 0.53 -4.99
C ALA A 397 13.66 -0.07 -6.25
N GLN A 398 15.00 -0.19 -6.29
CA GLN A 398 15.67 -0.83 -7.41
C GLN A 398 15.31 -2.32 -7.50
N TYR A 399 15.22 -3.05 -6.39
CA TYR A 399 14.81 -4.46 -6.43
C TYR A 399 13.37 -4.62 -6.90
N GLY A 400 12.45 -3.83 -6.32
CA GLY A 400 11.04 -3.88 -6.70
C GLY A 400 10.82 -3.59 -8.20
N ILE A 401 11.48 -2.55 -8.74
CA ILE A 401 11.36 -2.25 -10.17
C ILE A 401 12.02 -3.32 -11.03
N SER A 402 13.19 -3.84 -10.66
CA SER A 402 13.88 -4.93 -11.37
C SER A 402 13.03 -6.20 -11.46
N TRP A 403 12.27 -6.51 -10.41
CA TRP A 403 11.32 -7.62 -10.42
C TRP A 403 10.15 -7.38 -11.35
N LEU A 404 9.58 -6.17 -11.35
CA LEU A 404 8.52 -5.83 -12.31
C LEU A 404 9.01 -5.89 -13.76
N GLN A 405 10.22 -5.39 -14.02
CA GLN A 405 10.87 -5.48 -15.32
C GLN A 405 10.97 -6.93 -15.78
N TYR A 406 11.42 -7.83 -14.91
CA TYR A 406 11.45 -9.26 -15.22
C TYR A 406 10.05 -9.80 -15.50
N LEU A 407 9.06 -9.51 -14.65
CA LEU A 407 7.70 -10.00 -14.82
C LEU A 407 7.08 -9.55 -16.15
N ILE A 408 7.32 -8.31 -16.58
CA ILE A 408 6.81 -7.81 -17.87
C ILE A 408 7.63 -8.37 -19.04
N GLU A 409 8.96 -8.37 -18.98
CA GLU A 409 9.83 -8.86 -20.07
C GLU A 409 9.72 -10.36 -20.32
N THR A 410 9.36 -11.17 -19.33
CA THR A 410 9.15 -12.60 -19.53
C THR A 410 7.68 -12.98 -19.72
N GLY A 411 6.76 -12.02 -19.61
CA GLY A 411 5.31 -12.26 -19.61
C GLY A 411 4.80 -12.92 -18.31
N ASN A 412 5.63 -13.05 -17.28
CA ASN A 412 5.24 -13.67 -16.01
C ASN A 412 4.28 -12.82 -15.18
N ILE A 413 4.13 -11.52 -15.48
CA ILE A 413 3.13 -10.64 -14.85
C ILE A 413 1.71 -11.20 -15.00
N PHE A 414 1.47 -11.94 -16.07
CA PHE A 414 0.18 -12.55 -16.37
C PHE A 414 -0.15 -13.78 -15.52
N VAL A 415 0.78 -14.23 -14.65
CA VAL A 415 0.44 -15.21 -13.62
C VAL A 415 -0.60 -14.64 -12.64
N PHE A 416 -0.74 -13.33 -12.49
CA PHE A 416 -1.75 -12.69 -11.64
C PHE A 416 -3.09 -12.45 -12.34
N ASP A 417 -3.15 -12.65 -13.66
CA ASP A 417 -4.37 -12.50 -14.46
C ASP A 417 -5.32 -13.68 -14.19
N VAL A 418 -6.47 -13.41 -13.57
CA VAL A 418 -7.50 -14.40 -13.24
C VAL A 418 -8.04 -15.13 -14.48
N LEU A 419 -8.10 -14.48 -15.65
CA LEU A 419 -8.59 -15.10 -16.87
C LEU A 419 -7.66 -16.18 -17.41
N ARG A 420 -6.37 -16.10 -17.04
CA ARG A 420 -5.31 -17.00 -17.45
C ARG A 420 -5.09 -18.12 -16.44
N SER A 421 -4.51 -19.21 -16.93
CA SER A 421 -4.13 -20.37 -16.12
C SER A 421 -3.02 -20.01 -15.13
N ALA A 422 -3.07 -20.55 -13.93
CA ALA A 422 -1.95 -20.59 -13.01
C ALA A 422 -1.92 -21.97 -12.34
N ASP A 423 -0.74 -22.37 -11.87
CA ASP A 423 -0.60 -23.58 -11.08
C ASP A 423 -1.41 -23.42 -9.77
N PRO A 424 -2.02 -24.49 -9.25
CA PRO A 424 -2.69 -24.44 -7.96
C PRO A 424 -1.72 -24.00 -6.86
N VAL A 425 -1.92 -22.80 -6.32
CA VAL A 425 -1.34 -22.37 -5.05
C VAL A 425 -2.20 -22.94 -3.94
N HIS A 426 -1.60 -23.46 -2.85
CA HIS A 426 -2.27 -24.18 -1.75
C HIS A 426 -3.76 -23.86 -1.58
N LEU A 427 -4.60 -24.67 -2.22
CA LEU A 427 -6.05 -24.58 -2.14
C LEU A 427 -6.50 -25.19 -0.80
N ALA A 428 -7.37 -24.48 -0.07
CA ALA A 428 -8.13 -24.87 1.14
C ALA A 428 -7.54 -24.43 2.51
N ALA A 429 -8.37 -23.96 3.47
CA ALA A 429 -9.81 -24.19 3.66
C ALA A 429 -10.63 -22.91 3.96
N GLY A 430 -11.92 -22.96 3.61
CA GLY A 430 -12.87 -21.85 3.61
C GLY A 430 -13.05 -21.12 4.94
N PHE A 431 -13.46 -19.86 4.81
CA PHE A 431 -14.05 -19.07 5.88
C PHE A 431 -15.29 -19.82 6.43
N PRO A 432 -15.39 -20.05 7.75
CA PRO A 432 -16.68 -20.33 8.38
C PRO A 432 -17.63 -19.14 8.27
#